data_AF-A0AAW9KB86-F1
#
_entry.id   AF-A0AAW9KB86-F1
#
_cell.length_a   1.000
_cell.length_b   1.000
_cell.length_c   1.000
_cell.angle_alpha   90.00
_cell.angle_beta   90.00
_cell.angle_gamma   90.00
#
_symmetry.space_group_name_H-M   'P 1'
#
loop_
_entity.id
_entity.type
_entity.pdbx_description
1 polymer ?
#
loop_
_entity_poly.entity_id
_entity_poly.type
_entity_poly.pdbx_seq_one_letter_code
_entity_poly.pdbx_strand_id
1 'polypeptide(L)' 'MEKIVVEGGNKLRGEVNISLAKNSVLPIIVAGILSPNDIIINNAPMLE' A
#
# COMPACT_ATOMS: atom_id res chain seq x y z
N MET A 1 -1.92 -11.91 -20.21
CA MET A 1 -1.20 -12.30 -18.98
C MET A 1 -0.03 -11.36 -18.84
N GLU A 2 0.01 -10.57 -17.76
CA GLU A 2 1.17 -9.74 -17.46
C GLU A 2 2.29 -10.61 -16.91
N LYS A 3 3.54 -10.29 -17.27
CA LYS A 3 4.73 -11.02 -16.84
C LYS A 3 5.82 -10.03 -16.47
N ILE A 4 6.45 -10.27 -15.33
CA ILE A 4 7.71 -9.62 -14.95
C ILE A 4 8.83 -10.62 -15.20
N VAL A 5 9.86 -10.22 -15.94
CA VAL A 5 11.09 -10.99 -16.16
C VAL A 5 12.20 -10.33 -15.36
N VAL A 6 12.84 -11.08 -14.46
CA VAL A 6 13.93 -10.61 -13.61
C VAL A 6 15.22 -11.33 -14.00
N GLU A 7 16.25 -10.57 -14.33
CA GLU A 7 17.60 -11.08 -14.60
C GLU A 7 18.46 -10.98 -13.34
N GLY A 8 19.07 -12.10 -12.94
CA GLY A 8 19.91 -12.18 -11.74
C GLY A 8 21.30 -11.58 -11.93
N GLY A 9 22.13 -11.70 -10.88
CA GLY A 9 23.56 -11.34 -10.92
C GLY A 9 23.93 -10.02 -10.22
N ASN A 10 22.94 -9.20 -9.86
CA ASN A 10 23.16 -7.92 -9.20
C ASN A 10 22.81 -7.97 -7.70
N LYS A 11 23.76 -7.66 -6.82
CA LYS A 11 23.47 -7.43 -5.39
C LYS A 11 22.70 -6.13 -5.23
N LEU A 12 21.57 -6.18 -4.51
CA LEU A 12 20.79 -4.98 -4.20
C LEU A 12 21.58 -4.08 -3.22
N ARG A 13 21.51 -2.77 -3.45
CA ARG A 13 22.05 -1.73 -2.55
C ARG A 13 21.16 -0.49 -2.64
N GLY A 14 20.76 0.03 -1.48
CA GLY A 14 19.93 1.22 -1.38
C GLY A 14 18.93 1.11 -0.24
N GLU A 15 17.98 2.03 -0.23
CA GLU A 15 16.89 2.11 0.74
C GLU A 15 15.57 2.23 -0.01
N VAL A 16 14.48 1.73 0.60
CA VAL A 16 13.13 1.86 0.06
C VAL A 16 12.20 2.32 1.16
N ASN A 17 11.23 3.17 0.81
CA ASN A 17 10.14 3.51 1.72
C ASN A 17 9.16 2.35 1.77
N ILE A 18 8.84 1.89 2.98
CA ILE A 18 7.86 0.83 3.19
C ILE A 18 6.46 1.43 3.17
N SER A 19 5.59 0.90 2.32
CA SER A 19 4.19 1.27 2.28
C SER A 19 3.46 0.86 3.56
N LEU A 20 2.42 1.60 3.94
CA LEU A 20 1.54 1.21 5.04
C LEU A 20 0.92 -0.17 4.78
N ALA A 21 0.64 -0.92 5.84
CA ALA A 21 0.07 -2.26 5.74
C ALA A 21 -1.35 -2.20 5.16
N LYS A 22 -1.56 -2.79 3.98
CA LYS A 22 -2.87 -2.89 3.31
C LYS A 22 -3.97 -3.33 4.28
N ASN A 23 -3.71 -4.42 5.00
CA ASN A 23 -4.69 -5.04 5.88
C ASN A 23 -5.01 -4.20 7.14
N SER A 24 -4.17 -3.22 7.49
CA SER A 24 -4.46 -2.27 8.56
C SER A 24 -5.30 -1.09 8.07
N VAL A 25 -5.16 -0.70 6.80
CA VAL A 25 -5.90 0.41 6.20
C VAL A 25 -7.34 0.01 5.83
N LEU A 26 -7.58 -1.23 5.41
CA LEU A 26 -8.91 -1.69 5.02
C LEU A 26 -9.98 -1.52 6.12
N PRO A 27 -9.76 -1.92 7.40
CA PRO A 27 -10.73 -1.67 8.46
C PRO A 27 -10.97 -0.18 8.75
N ILE A 28 -9.94 0.66 8.58
CA ILE A 28 -10.05 2.11 8.78
C ILE A 28 -10.95 2.73 7.71
N ILE A 29 -10.83 2.29 6.45
CA ILE A 29 -11.73 2.70 5.36
C ILE A 29 -13.17 2.33 5.71
N VAL A 30 -13.40 1.09 6.17
CA VAL A 30 -14.76 0.63 6.54
C VAL A 30 -15.31 1.41 7.72
N ALA A 31 -14.50 1.71 8.73
CA ALA A 31 -14.90 2.56 9.85
C ALA A 31 -15.33 3.95 9.39
N GLY A 32 -14.80 4.45 8.27
CA GLY A 32 -15.19 5.74 7.72
C GLY A 32 -16.64 5.85 7.28
N ILE A 33 -17.30 4.73 6.97
CA ILE A 33 -18.74 4.69 6.66
C ILE A 33 -19.57 5.17 7.85
N LEU A 34 -19.05 5.03 9.07
CA LEU A 34 -19.75 5.42 10.30
C LEU A 34 -19.62 6.92 10.62
N SER A 35 -18.81 7.66 9.87
CA SER A 35 -18.59 9.10 10.08
C SER A 35 -19.56 9.93 9.24
N PRO A 36 -20.23 10.95 9.83
CA PRO A 36 -21.03 11.90 9.08
C PRO A 36 -20.18 12.99 8.38
N ASN A 37 -18.87 13.03 8.65
CA ASN A 37 -17.93 14.00 8.12
C ASN A 37 -16.92 13.34 7.17
N ASP A 38 -16.32 14.15 6.30
CA ASP A 38 -15.22 13.73 5.42
C ASP A 38 -14.04 13.17 6.21
N ILE A 39 -13.48 12.07 5.72
CA ILE A 39 -12.29 11.41 6.28
C ILE A 39 -11.19 11.40 5.24
N ILE A 40 -10.00 11.86 5.64
CA ILE A 40 -8.80 11.84 4.82
C ILE A 40 -7.81 10.83 5.42
N ILE A 41 -7.48 9.78 4.67
CA ILE A 41 -6.46 8.80 5.04
C ILE A 41 -5.18 9.10 4.26
N ASN A 42 -4.17 9.65 4.94
CA ASN A 42 -2.89 9.96 4.32
C ASN A 42 -2.01 8.71 4.20
N ASN A 43 -1.17 8.66 3.16
CA ASN A 43 -0.18 7.60 2.93
C ASN A 43 -0.76 6.16 2.81
N ALA A 44 -2.06 6.03 2.50
CA ALA A 44 -2.65 4.74 2.20
C ALA A 44 -1.89 4.05 1.05
N PRO A 45 -1.60 2.74 1.15
CA PRO A 45 -0.92 2.02 0.07
C PRO A 45 -1.88 1.85 -1.11
N MET A 46 -1.34 1.59 -2.31
CA MET A 46 -2.15 1.14 -3.45
C MET A 46 -2.86 -0.16 -3.07
N LEU A 47 -4.18 -0.20 -3.25
CA LEU A 47 -5.00 -1.38 -2.96
C LEU A 47 -5.24 -2.13 -4.27
N GLU A 48 -4.64 -3.32 -4.37
CA GLU A 48 -4.93 -4.35 -5.39
C GLU A 48 -5.82 -5.44 -4.81
#